data_AF-A0A8T7IZS7-F1
#
_entry.id   AF-A0A8T7IZS7-F1
#
_cell.length_a   1.000
_cell.length_b   1.000
_cell.length_c   1.000
_cell.angle_alpha   90.00
_cell.angle_beta   90.00
_cell.angle_gamma   90.00
#
_symmetry.space_group_name_H-M   'P 1'
#
loop_
_entity.id
_entity.type
_entity.pdbx_description
1 polymer ?
#
loop_
_entity_poly.entity_id
_entity_poly.type
_entity_poly.pdbx_seq_one_letter_code
_entity_poly.pdbx_strand_id
1 'polypeptide(L)'
;MAFTFNFSQLPALIPKLLPTKNLSFCKRLFSARRLRRFNLHHDWVVNISGTNFSSDINGNVLLPKQHLGKLETFDGASVPSPWLVTFLTFGVLRPLGIMLTASIVHDFAFRYGYLLVQKDDGEYQPTNIQRREADELFRLTMNYVNQTPVWAFIAWFYVRFGWLWVPYAGKLYRTKPPLLVIGTGCLFFGGLALLTIKVIMAVLNSLFV
;
A
#
# COMPACT_ATOMS: atom_id res chain seq x y z
N MET A 1 6.79 11.64 21.71
CA MET A 1 6.59 10.24 22.12
C MET A 1 7.01 9.33 20.98
N ALA A 2 7.46 8.10 21.25
CA ALA A 2 7.78 7.13 20.21
C ALA A 2 6.48 6.59 19.59
N PHE A 3 6.49 6.32 18.28
CA PHE A 3 5.36 5.72 17.58
C PHE A 3 5.13 4.27 18.06
N THR A 4 3.88 3.91 18.34
CA THR A 4 3.50 2.52 18.65
C THR A 4 2.26 2.09 17.85
N PHE A 5 2.24 0.82 17.47
CA PHE A 5 1.16 0.20 16.71
C PHE A 5 0.84 -1.17 17.33
N ASN A 6 -0.17 -1.21 18.20
CA ASN A 6 -0.52 -2.41 18.97
C ASN A 6 -1.82 -3.03 18.46
N PHE A 7 -1.91 -4.35 18.52
CA PHE A 7 -3.11 -5.11 18.19
C PHE A 7 -3.15 -6.38 19.03
N SER A 8 -4.35 -6.78 19.47
CA SER A 8 -4.53 -8.00 20.28
C SER A 8 -4.47 -9.28 19.44
N GLN A 9 -4.89 -9.19 18.18
CA GLN A 9 -4.91 -10.30 17.23
C GLN A 9 -4.51 -9.84 15.83
N LEU A 10 -3.92 -10.75 15.06
CA LEU A 10 -3.66 -10.51 13.64
C LEU A 10 -4.98 -10.43 12.86
N PRO A 11 -5.04 -9.64 11.77
CA PRO A 11 -6.24 -9.54 10.95
C PRO A 11 -6.53 -10.89 10.30
N ALA A 12 -7.72 -11.44 10.57
CA ALA A 12 -8.17 -12.65 9.90
C ALA A 12 -8.70 -12.29 8.50
N LEU A 13 -8.04 -12.80 7.45
CA LEU A 13 -8.34 -12.47 6.06
C LEU A 13 -8.92 -13.67 5.31
N ILE A 14 -9.98 -13.42 4.54
CA ILE A 14 -10.60 -14.37 3.62
C ILE A 14 -10.16 -14.01 2.19
N PRO A 15 -9.36 -14.85 1.52
CA PRO A 15 -8.95 -14.58 0.15
C PRO A 15 -10.13 -14.70 -0.82
N LYS A 16 -10.27 -13.74 -1.74
CA LYS A 16 -11.20 -13.85 -2.87
C LYS A 16 -10.60 -14.75 -3.94
N LEU A 17 -11.42 -15.69 -4.41
CA LEU A 17 -11.06 -16.58 -5.51
C LEU A 17 -10.80 -15.77 -6.78
N LEU A 18 -9.68 -16.04 -7.44
CA LEU A 18 -9.41 -15.53 -8.77
C LEU A 18 -10.26 -16.33 -9.77
N PRO A 19 -11.11 -15.69 -10.59
CA PRO A 19 -11.91 -16.39 -11.58
C PRO A 19 -11.02 -16.85 -12.72
N THR A 20 -10.43 -18.04 -12.59
CA THR A 20 -9.57 -18.67 -13.60
C THR A 20 -10.26 -19.83 -14.31
N LYS A 21 -11.39 -20.30 -13.77
CA LYS A 21 -12.20 -21.38 -14.34
C LYS A 21 -12.77 -20.93 -15.69
N ASN A 22 -12.76 -21.84 -16.67
CA ASN A 22 -13.30 -21.62 -18.02
C ASN A 22 -12.62 -20.50 -18.85
N LEU A 23 -11.41 -20.07 -18.47
CA LEU A 23 -10.61 -19.15 -19.27
C LEU A 23 -9.63 -19.90 -20.20
N SER A 24 -9.44 -19.35 -21.41
CA SER A 24 -8.38 -19.78 -22.34
C SER A 24 -6.99 -19.57 -21.75
N PHE A 25 -5.99 -20.31 -22.24
CA PHE A 25 -4.63 -20.33 -21.67
C PHE A 25 -4.04 -18.93 -21.45
N CYS A 26 -4.06 -18.06 -22.47
CA CYS A 26 -3.55 -16.70 -22.35
C CYS A 26 -4.33 -15.89 -21.30
N LYS A 27 -5.67 -15.95 -21.31
CA LYS A 27 -6.52 -15.25 -20.33
C LYS A 27 -6.27 -15.75 -18.90
N ARG A 28 -5.95 -17.03 -18.73
CA ARG A 28 -5.58 -17.63 -17.45
C ARG A 28 -4.23 -17.11 -16.96
N LEU A 29 -3.24 -17.00 -17.84
CA LEU A 29 -1.94 -16.42 -17.51
C LEU A 29 -2.06 -14.95 -17.11
N PHE A 30 -2.86 -14.15 -17.84
CA PHE A 30 -3.15 -12.76 -17.47
C PHE A 30 -3.92 -12.67 -16.14
N SER A 31 -4.85 -13.59 -15.88
CA SER A 31 -5.61 -13.62 -14.61
C SER A 31 -4.74 -14.02 -13.42
N ALA A 32 -3.75 -14.90 -13.62
CA ALA A 32 -2.79 -15.29 -12.59
C ALA A 32 -1.86 -14.14 -12.16
N ARG A 33 -1.71 -13.10 -12.99
CA ARG A 33 -0.95 -11.88 -12.67
C ARG A 33 -1.76 -10.86 -11.87
N ARG A 34 -3.07 -11.05 -11.71
CA ARG A 34 -3.92 -10.12 -10.97
C ARG A 34 -3.60 -10.19 -9.47
N LEU A 35 -3.65 -9.03 -8.82
CA LEU A 35 -3.59 -8.94 -7.37
C LEU A 35 -4.68 -9.79 -6.73
N ARG A 36 -4.31 -10.53 -5.70
CA ARG A 36 -5.27 -11.25 -4.88
C ARG A 36 -5.93 -10.24 -3.95
N ARG A 37 -7.25 -10.31 -3.87
CA ARG A 37 -8.04 -9.48 -2.97
C ARG A 37 -8.42 -10.26 -1.73
N PHE A 38 -8.57 -9.58 -0.61
CA PHE A 38 -8.89 -10.17 0.69
C PHE A 38 -10.05 -9.42 1.32
N ASN A 39 -10.91 -10.13 2.03
CA ASN A 39 -11.91 -9.52 2.90
C ASN A 39 -11.50 -9.77 4.36
N LEU A 40 -11.85 -8.87 5.27
CA LEU A 40 -11.75 -9.14 6.70
C LEU A 40 -12.80 -10.19 7.11
N HIS A 41 -12.42 -11.12 8.00
CA HIS A 41 -13.34 -12.10 8.58
C HIS A 41 -14.16 -11.47 9.71
N HIS A 42 -13.51 -10.66 10.55
CA HIS A 42 -14.06 -9.91 11.68
C HIS A 42 -13.48 -8.48 11.69
N ASP A 43 -14.13 -7.60 12.44
CA ASP A 43 -13.65 -6.24 12.66
C ASP A 43 -12.31 -6.26 13.39
N TRP A 44 -11.36 -5.47 12.91
CA TRP A 44 -10.00 -5.45 13.43
C TRP A 44 -9.70 -4.10 14.09
N VAL A 45 -9.39 -4.14 15.39
CA VAL A 45 -9.06 -2.95 16.17
C VAL A 45 -7.56 -2.88 16.40
N VAL A 46 -7.00 -1.71 16.12
CA VAL A 46 -5.57 -1.41 16.32
C VAL A 46 -5.43 -0.16 17.17
N ASN A 47 -4.47 -0.14 18.08
CA ASN A 47 -4.14 1.04 18.86
C ASN A 47 -2.93 1.74 18.22
N ILE A 48 -3.14 2.99 17.78
CA ILE A 48 -2.10 3.83 17.18
C ILE A 48 -1.77 4.93 18.18
N SER A 49 -0.49 5.12 18.50
CA SER A 49 -0.07 6.28 19.29
C SER A 49 1.31 6.81 18.87
N GLY A 50 1.60 8.05 19.25
CA GLY A 50 2.87 8.71 18.93
C GLY A 50 2.96 9.19 17.48
N THR A 51 1.83 9.48 16.82
CA THR A 51 1.82 10.11 15.50
C THR A 51 2.05 11.61 15.62
N ASN A 52 3.22 12.10 15.20
CA ASN A 52 3.58 13.52 15.28
C ASN A 52 2.87 14.39 14.22
N PHE A 53 2.27 13.80 13.19
CA PHE A 53 1.67 14.52 12.06
C PHE A 53 0.16 14.76 12.23
N SER A 54 -0.52 14.00 13.08
CA SER A 54 -1.93 14.19 13.41
C SER A 54 -2.18 13.65 14.80
N SER A 55 -2.65 14.52 15.71
CA SER A 55 -3.06 14.15 17.07
C SER A 55 -4.33 13.30 17.07
N ASP A 56 -5.21 13.57 16.12
CA ASP A 56 -6.61 13.12 16.15
C ASP A 56 -6.79 11.64 15.80
N ILE A 57 -5.74 11.04 15.23
CA ILE A 57 -5.68 9.61 14.90
C ILE A 57 -5.03 8.76 16.00
N ASN A 58 -4.52 9.38 17.07
CA ASN A 58 -4.01 8.62 18.22
C ASN A 58 -5.21 8.03 18.99
N GLY A 59 -5.17 6.74 19.26
CA GLY A 59 -6.22 6.01 19.95
C GLY A 59 -6.51 4.66 19.30
N ASN A 60 -7.67 4.09 19.66
CA ASN A 60 -8.13 2.85 19.06
C ASN A 60 -8.78 3.15 17.70
N VAL A 61 -8.27 2.50 16.66
CA VAL A 61 -8.77 2.60 15.30
C VAL A 61 -9.45 1.30 14.91
N LEU A 62 -10.71 1.40 14.49
CA LEU A 62 -11.52 0.29 14.02
C LEU A 62 -11.41 0.17 12.50
N LEU A 63 -11.00 -1.00 12.02
CA LEU A 63 -11.13 -1.40 10.62
C LEU A 63 -12.30 -2.38 10.50
N PRO A 64 -13.47 -1.92 10.03
CA PRO A 64 -14.66 -2.73 10.02
C PRO A 64 -14.61 -3.73 8.86
N LYS A 65 -15.20 -4.91 9.07
CA LYS A 65 -15.46 -5.91 8.03
C LYS A 65 -16.40 -5.37 6.96
N GLN A 66 -17.37 -4.56 7.38
CA GLN A 66 -18.34 -3.92 6.50
C GLN A 66 -18.38 -2.43 6.77
N HIS A 67 -18.24 -1.63 5.72
CA HIS A 67 -18.38 -0.18 5.79
C HIS A 67 -19.36 0.31 4.73
N LEU A 68 -20.25 1.24 5.11
CA LEU A 68 -21.27 1.79 4.21
C LEU A 68 -22.11 0.71 3.48
N GLY A 69 -22.43 -0.37 4.17
CA GLY A 69 -23.23 -1.50 3.63
C GLY A 69 -22.48 -2.40 2.65
N LYS A 70 -21.15 -2.29 2.54
CA LYS A 70 -20.32 -3.12 1.64
C LYS A 70 -19.24 -3.87 2.42
N LEU A 71 -18.91 -5.07 1.97
CA LEU A 71 -17.78 -5.83 2.50
C LEU A 71 -16.47 -5.17 2.11
N GLU A 72 -15.66 -4.85 3.11
CA GLU A 72 -14.34 -4.27 2.89
C GLU A 72 -13.44 -5.27 2.21
N THR A 73 -12.92 -4.86 1.06
CA THR A 73 -11.98 -5.63 0.26
C THR A 73 -10.65 -4.90 0.23
N PHE A 74 -9.57 -5.59 0.56
CA PHE A 74 -8.22 -5.07 0.60
C PHE A 74 -7.40 -5.77 -0.50
N ASP A 75 -6.57 -5.01 -1.19
CA ASP A 75 -5.79 -5.55 -2.32
C ASP A 75 -4.35 -5.88 -1.90
N GLY A 76 -4.02 -5.66 -0.62
CA GLY A 76 -2.72 -5.99 -0.02
C GLY A 76 -1.64 -5.14 -0.66
N ALA A 77 -1.53 -3.89 -0.22
CA ALA A 77 -0.70 -2.81 -0.75
C ALA A 77 -0.87 -2.57 -2.25
N SER A 78 -1.65 -1.54 -2.59
CA SER A 78 -1.79 -1.03 -3.97
C SER A 78 -0.52 -0.30 -4.44
N VAL A 79 0.60 -1.01 -4.52
CA VAL A 79 1.85 -0.50 -5.08
C VAL A 79 1.77 -0.58 -6.60
N PRO A 80 2.09 0.49 -7.36
CA PRO A 80 2.16 0.39 -8.82
C PRO A 80 3.15 -0.70 -9.22
N SER A 81 2.68 -1.66 -10.01
CA SER A 81 3.44 -2.82 -10.47
C SER A 81 4.00 -3.71 -9.34
N PRO A 82 3.14 -4.42 -8.58
CA PRO A 82 3.54 -5.31 -7.49
C PRO A 82 4.56 -6.37 -7.92
N TRP A 83 4.47 -6.84 -9.17
CA TRP A 83 5.43 -7.76 -9.77
C TRP A 83 6.80 -7.10 -10.02
N LEU A 84 6.84 -5.84 -10.47
CA LEU A 84 8.08 -5.09 -10.67
C LEU A 84 8.75 -4.79 -9.33
N VAL A 85 7.98 -4.40 -8.32
CA VAL A 85 8.48 -4.15 -6.96
C VAL A 85 8.97 -5.45 -6.32
N THR A 86 8.23 -6.54 -6.46
CA THR A 86 8.66 -7.87 -6.01
C THR A 86 9.92 -8.33 -6.74
N PHE A 87 10.02 -8.13 -8.05
CA PHE A 87 11.19 -8.52 -8.85
C PHE A 87 12.42 -7.67 -8.51
N LEU A 88 12.28 -6.35 -8.43
CA LEU A 88 13.36 -5.41 -8.09
C LEU A 88 13.84 -5.54 -6.64
N THR A 89 12.98 -6.01 -5.73
CA THR A 89 13.34 -6.21 -4.31
C THR A 89 13.62 -7.67 -3.97
N PHE A 90 13.82 -8.53 -4.97
CA PHE A 90 14.06 -9.97 -4.78
C PHE A 90 12.99 -10.66 -3.88
N GLY A 91 11.77 -10.16 -3.89
CA GLY A 91 10.64 -10.70 -3.14
C GLY A 91 10.45 -10.14 -1.74
N VAL A 92 11.29 -9.20 -1.27
CA VAL A 92 11.20 -8.66 0.09
C VAL A 92 9.98 -7.76 0.29
N LEU A 93 9.62 -6.94 -0.69
CA LEU A 93 8.39 -6.13 -0.67
C LEU A 93 7.17 -6.88 -1.19
N ARG A 94 7.05 -8.19 -0.88
CA ARG A 94 5.82 -8.93 -1.18
C ARG A 94 4.68 -8.35 -0.33
N PRO A 95 3.57 -7.94 -0.95
CA PRO A 95 2.51 -7.31 -0.19
C PRO A 95 1.80 -8.20 0.83
N LEU A 96 1.91 -9.53 0.66
CA LEU A 96 1.39 -10.54 1.60
C LEU A 96 2.37 -10.90 2.72
N GLY A 97 3.57 -10.32 2.72
CA GLY A 97 4.56 -10.50 3.78
C GLY A 97 4.59 -9.29 4.71
N ILE A 98 5.74 -8.62 4.74
CA ILE A 98 6.09 -7.50 5.63
C ILE A 98 5.09 -6.34 5.53
N MET A 99 4.43 -6.14 4.39
CA MET A 99 3.57 -4.97 4.15
C MET A 99 2.11 -5.18 4.56
N LEU A 100 1.68 -6.41 4.86
CA LEU A 100 0.27 -6.76 4.95
C LEU A 100 -0.46 -5.92 6.01
N THR A 101 0.04 -5.92 7.25
CA THR A 101 -0.55 -5.21 8.41
C THR A 101 -0.69 -3.72 8.14
N ALA A 102 0.37 -3.07 7.64
CA ALA A 102 0.35 -1.65 7.32
C ALA A 102 -0.61 -1.34 6.15
N SER A 103 -0.70 -2.25 5.17
CA SER A 103 -1.50 -2.04 3.97
C SER A 103 -3.00 -2.04 4.23
N ILE A 104 -3.50 -2.78 5.22
CA ILE A 104 -4.93 -2.81 5.54
C ILE A 104 -5.39 -1.43 6.06
N VAL A 105 -4.62 -0.85 6.99
CA VAL A 105 -4.87 0.51 7.51
C VAL A 105 -4.76 1.55 6.39
N HIS A 106 -3.71 1.45 5.56
CA HIS A 106 -3.47 2.36 4.44
C HIS A 106 -4.57 2.30 3.39
N ASP A 107 -4.97 1.10 2.94
CA ASP A 107 -6.03 0.89 1.93
C ASP A 107 -7.36 1.48 2.42
N PHE A 108 -7.72 1.29 3.69
CA PHE A 108 -8.94 1.87 4.28
C PHE A 108 -8.87 3.41 4.28
N ALA A 109 -7.79 3.97 4.81
CA ALA A 109 -7.55 5.42 4.80
C ALA A 109 -7.55 6.01 3.39
N PHE A 110 -6.99 5.31 2.41
CA PHE A 110 -6.95 5.75 1.02
C PHE A 110 -8.30 5.74 0.34
N ARG A 111 -9.11 4.71 0.61
CA ARG A 111 -10.44 4.56 0.02
C ARG A 111 -11.39 5.63 0.51
N TYR A 112 -11.36 5.90 1.82
CA TYR A 112 -12.37 6.73 2.48
C TYR A 112 -11.89 8.14 2.80
N GLY A 113 -10.57 8.34 2.93
CA GLY A 113 -9.99 9.62 3.34
C GLY A 113 -10.09 9.90 4.84
N TYR A 114 -10.44 8.90 5.63
CA TYR A 114 -10.53 8.96 7.09
C TYR A 114 -10.23 7.59 7.72
N LEU A 115 -9.99 7.60 9.02
CA LEU A 115 -9.93 6.41 9.89
C LEU A 115 -11.05 6.49 10.92
N LEU A 116 -11.60 5.35 11.35
CA LEU A 116 -12.59 5.32 12.43
C LEU A 116 -11.86 5.26 13.77
N VAL A 117 -11.77 6.38 14.46
CA VAL A 117 -11.02 6.52 15.71
C VAL A 117 -11.99 6.60 16.87
N GLN A 118 -11.74 5.84 17.93
CA GLN A 118 -12.51 5.87 19.16
C GLN A 118 -12.33 7.23 19.85
N LYS A 119 -13.43 7.92 20.15
CA LYS A 119 -13.44 9.15 20.94
C LYS A 119 -13.69 8.85 22.42
N ASP A 120 -13.67 9.89 23.25
CA ASP A 120 -13.80 9.78 24.71
C ASP A 120 -15.16 9.18 25.14
N ASP A 121 -16.17 9.29 24.28
CA ASP A 121 -17.51 8.67 24.43
C ASP A 121 -17.52 7.16 24.17
N GLY A 122 -16.40 6.60 23.71
CA GLY A 122 -16.26 5.20 23.32
C GLY A 122 -16.76 4.89 21.91
N GLU A 123 -17.35 5.84 21.20
CA GLU A 123 -17.83 5.69 19.83
C GLU A 123 -16.71 5.87 18.80
N TYR A 124 -16.79 5.13 17.70
CA TYR A 124 -15.85 5.24 16.59
C TYR A 124 -16.31 6.30 15.59
N GLN A 125 -15.59 7.41 15.51
CA GLN A 125 -15.92 8.52 14.63
C GLN A 125 -14.92 8.65 13.47
N PRO A 126 -15.39 9.00 12.25
CA PRO A 126 -14.52 9.22 11.11
C PRO A 126 -13.64 10.45 11.33
N THR A 127 -12.34 10.21 11.51
CA THR A 127 -11.32 11.24 11.61
C THR A 127 -10.62 11.38 10.27
N ASN A 128 -10.79 12.54 9.64
CA ASN A 128 -10.17 12.84 8.35
C ASN A 128 -8.65 12.70 8.43
N ILE A 129 -8.09 12.06 7.43
CA ILE A 129 -6.65 11.94 7.24
C ILE A 129 -6.31 12.50 5.87
N GLN A 130 -5.12 13.06 5.72
CA GLN A 130 -4.59 13.45 4.42
C GLN A 130 -3.83 12.28 3.79
N ARG A 131 -3.74 12.25 2.47
CA ARG A 131 -2.96 11.25 1.75
C ARG A 131 -1.53 11.12 2.28
N ARG A 132 -0.87 12.25 2.57
CA ARG A 132 0.51 12.28 3.10
C ARG A 132 0.61 11.64 4.47
N GLU A 133 -0.39 11.86 5.32
CA GLU A 133 -0.46 11.30 6.67
C GLU A 133 -0.73 9.80 6.60
N ALA A 134 -1.58 9.35 5.67
CA ALA A 134 -1.81 7.93 5.41
C ALA A 134 -0.52 7.23 4.91
N ASP A 135 0.20 7.84 3.94
CA ASP A 135 1.47 7.32 3.44
C ASP A 135 2.53 7.23 4.57
N GLU A 136 2.58 8.22 5.46
CA GLU A 136 3.50 8.25 6.59
C GLU A 136 3.12 7.22 7.67
N LEU A 137 1.83 7.08 7.98
CA LEU A 137 1.32 6.05 8.89
C LEU A 137 1.67 4.65 8.37
N PHE A 138 1.58 4.44 7.06
CA PHE A 138 1.99 3.19 6.41
C PHE A 138 3.48 2.88 6.65
N ARG A 139 4.36 3.87 6.44
CA ARG A 139 5.81 3.75 6.70
C ARG A 139 6.11 3.41 8.16
N LEU A 140 5.51 4.16 9.10
CA LEU A 140 5.75 3.98 10.53
C LEU A 140 5.24 2.61 10.99
N THR A 141 4.06 2.20 10.56
CA THR A 141 3.48 0.89 10.89
C THR A 141 4.37 -0.24 10.36
N MET A 142 4.83 -0.16 9.11
CA MET A 142 5.70 -1.17 8.53
C MET A 142 7.04 -1.26 9.27
N ASN A 143 7.63 -0.11 9.63
CA ASN A 143 8.86 -0.07 10.42
C ASN A 143 8.68 -0.62 11.84
N TYR A 144 7.55 -0.32 12.49
CA TYR A 144 7.26 -0.79 13.85
C TYR A 144 7.02 -2.30 13.89
N VAL A 145 6.15 -2.81 13.01
CA VAL A 145 5.73 -4.22 13.01
C VAL A 145 6.86 -5.15 12.58
N ASN A 146 7.69 -4.73 11.62
CA ASN A 146 8.70 -5.63 11.03
C ASN A 146 10.16 -5.22 11.31
N GLN A 147 10.38 -4.06 11.93
CA GLN A 147 11.74 -3.54 12.21
C GLN A 147 12.62 -3.39 10.95
N THR A 148 12.00 -3.08 9.81
CA THR A 148 12.67 -2.94 8.52
C THR A 148 12.65 -1.48 8.01
N PRO A 149 13.49 -0.57 8.53
CA PRO A 149 13.41 0.85 8.20
C PRO A 149 13.71 1.15 6.73
N VAL A 150 14.67 0.45 6.14
CA VAL A 150 15.04 0.59 4.72
C VAL A 150 13.85 0.21 3.82
N TRP A 151 13.26 -0.96 4.07
CA TRP A 151 12.13 -1.44 3.27
C TRP A 151 10.88 -0.60 3.48
N ALA A 152 10.64 -0.11 4.70
CA ALA A 152 9.55 0.82 4.98
C ALA A 152 9.72 2.13 4.20
N PHE A 153 10.94 2.68 4.13
CA PHE A 153 11.22 3.88 3.35
C PHE A 153 11.02 3.66 1.85
N ILE A 154 11.52 2.55 1.30
CA ILE A 154 11.32 2.21 -0.11
C ILE A 154 9.82 2.07 -0.42
N ALA A 155 9.08 1.34 0.41
CA ALA A 155 7.65 1.16 0.22
C ALA A 155 6.88 2.49 0.30
N TRP A 156 7.23 3.35 1.27
CA TRP A 156 6.73 4.73 1.38
C TRP A 156 6.98 5.54 0.10
N PHE A 157 8.18 5.44 -0.47
CA PHE A 157 8.52 6.13 -1.70
C PHE A 157 7.59 5.70 -2.85
N TYR A 158 7.32 4.40 -3.00
CA TYR A 158 6.44 3.90 -4.06
C TYR A 158 4.97 4.30 -3.88
N VAL A 159 4.41 4.22 -2.67
CA VAL A 159 3.01 4.66 -2.45
C VAL A 159 2.87 6.17 -2.68
N ARG A 160 3.93 6.93 -2.37
CA ARG A 160 3.99 8.37 -2.61
C ARG A 160 4.12 8.71 -4.09
N PHE A 161 4.95 7.98 -4.83
CA PHE A 161 5.06 8.08 -6.28
C PHE A 161 3.75 7.69 -6.98
N GLY A 162 2.98 6.75 -6.40
CA GLY A 162 1.64 6.40 -6.82
C GLY A 162 0.62 7.56 -6.80
N TRP A 163 0.99 8.77 -6.37
CA TRP A 163 0.18 9.97 -6.51
C TRP A 163 -0.24 10.25 -7.97
N LEU A 164 0.57 9.84 -8.94
CA LEU A 164 0.30 10.02 -10.37
C LEU A 164 -0.93 9.25 -10.87
N TRP A 165 -1.25 8.10 -10.27
CA TRP A 165 -2.24 7.16 -10.84
C TRP A 165 -3.25 6.60 -9.84
N VAL A 166 -2.98 6.68 -8.53
CA VAL A 166 -3.85 6.11 -7.50
C VAL A 166 -4.78 7.19 -6.95
N PRO A 167 -6.11 7.06 -7.10
CA PRO A 167 -7.06 8.02 -6.53
C PRO A 167 -7.06 7.95 -5.01
N TYR A 168 -7.20 9.11 -4.36
CA TYR A 168 -7.35 9.24 -2.92
C TYR A 168 -8.77 9.71 -2.60
N ALA A 169 -9.50 8.95 -1.78
CA ALA A 169 -10.90 9.21 -1.46
C ALA A 169 -11.76 9.45 -2.72
N GLY A 170 -11.56 8.59 -3.74
CA GLY A 170 -12.27 8.63 -5.01
C GLY A 170 -11.82 9.70 -6.02
N LYS A 171 -10.85 10.57 -5.69
CA LYS A 171 -10.38 11.64 -6.59
C LYS A 171 -8.88 11.56 -6.84
N LEU A 172 -8.47 11.70 -8.10
CA LEU A 172 -7.06 11.95 -8.45
C LEU A 172 -6.69 13.40 -8.09
N TYR A 173 -5.42 13.61 -7.73
CA TYR A 173 -4.84 14.94 -7.49
C TYR A 173 -5.51 15.80 -6.41
N ARG A 174 -6.22 15.17 -5.46
CA ARG A 174 -6.86 15.87 -4.32
C ARG A 174 -5.85 16.58 -3.40
N THR A 175 -4.60 16.11 -3.35
CA THR A 175 -3.54 16.68 -2.50
C THR A 175 -2.40 17.23 -3.34
N LYS A 176 -1.63 18.17 -2.77
CA LYS A 176 -0.43 18.75 -3.43
C LYS A 176 0.52 17.64 -3.95
N PRO A 177 1.06 17.80 -5.16
CA PRO A 177 2.00 16.84 -5.74
C PRO A 177 3.27 16.73 -4.88
N PRO A 178 3.77 15.52 -4.62
CA PRO A 178 5.08 15.34 -4.02
C PRO A 178 6.18 15.54 -5.07
N LEU A 179 6.42 16.78 -5.50
CA LEU A 179 7.34 17.13 -6.60
C LEU A 179 8.73 16.52 -6.45
N LEU A 180 9.29 16.50 -5.24
CA LEU A 180 10.60 15.90 -4.96
C LEU A 180 10.59 14.39 -5.24
N VAL A 181 9.57 13.67 -4.77
CA VAL A 181 9.42 12.22 -4.97
C VAL A 181 9.19 11.90 -6.45
N ILE A 182 8.38 12.70 -7.13
CA ILE A 182 8.13 12.54 -8.57
C ILE A 182 9.43 12.79 -9.35
N GLY A 183 10.14 13.89 -9.07
CA GLY A 183 11.40 14.22 -9.76
C GLY A 183 12.48 13.15 -9.55
N THR A 184 12.70 12.72 -8.32
CA THR A 184 13.64 11.63 -8.00
C THR A 184 13.24 10.31 -8.63
N GLY A 185 11.95 9.97 -8.63
CA GLY A 185 11.42 8.79 -9.30
C GLY A 185 11.66 8.84 -10.82
N CYS A 186 11.36 9.97 -11.46
CA CYS A 186 11.59 10.17 -12.89
C CYS A 186 13.07 10.05 -13.27
N LEU A 187 13.98 10.63 -12.47
CA LEU A 187 15.43 10.50 -12.69
C LEU A 187 15.88 9.04 -12.55
N PHE A 188 15.40 8.34 -11.52
CA PHE A 188 15.74 6.94 -11.30
C PHE A 188 15.26 6.04 -12.44
N PHE A 189 13.98 6.14 -12.81
CA PHE A 189 13.42 5.33 -13.91
C PHE A 189 13.98 5.72 -15.27
N GLY A 190 14.25 7.02 -15.51
CA GLY A 190 14.90 7.49 -16.72
C GLY A 190 16.33 6.96 -16.86
N GLY A 191 17.11 6.98 -15.76
CA GLY A 191 18.45 6.40 -15.72
C GLY A 191 18.44 4.89 -15.97
N LEU A 192 17.50 4.16 -15.36
CA LEU A 192 17.34 2.72 -15.57
C LEU A 192 16.99 2.40 -17.03
N ALA A 193 16.07 3.16 -17.63
CA ALA A 193 15.68 3.00 -19.02
C ALA A 193 16.87 3.20 -19.96
N LEU A 194 17.66 4.27 -19.77
CA LEU A 194 18.87 4.52 -20.56
C LEU A 194 19.89 3.40 -20.42
N LEU A 195 20.08 2.85 -19.21
CA LEU A 195 20.99 1.74 -18.98
C LEU A 195 20.50 0.47 -19.68
N THR A 196 19.20 0.15 -19.61
CA THR A 196 18.63 -0.99 -20.34
C THR A 196 18.74 -0.84 -21.86
N ILE A 197 18.52 0.36 -22.41
CA ILE A 197 18.70 0.65 -23.83
C ILE A 197 20.16 0.41 -24.22
N LYS A 198 21.13 0.90 -23.44
CA LYS A 198 22.56 0.67 -23.70
C LYS A 198 22.91 -0.81 -23.70
N VAL A 199 22.39 -1.59 -22.75
CA VAL A 199 22.62 -3.04 -22.70
C VAL A 199 22.01 -3.75 -23.90
N ILE A 200 20.77 -3.42 -24.26
CA ILE A 200 20.09 -4.00 -25.43
C ILE A 200 20.86 -3.67 -26.72
N MET A 201 21.30 -2.42 -26.89
CA MET A 201 22.09 -2.01 -28.05
C MET A 201 23.46 -2.73 -28.10
N ALA A 202 24.11 -2.93 -26.96
CA ALA A 202 25.37 -3.68 -26.90
C ALA A 202 25.18 -5.15 -27.29
N VAL A 203 24.11 -5.79 -26.82
CA VAL A 203 23.76 -7.18 -27.18
C VAL A 203 23.41 -7.28 -28.66
N LEU A 204 22.60 -6.37 -29.19
CA LEU A 204 22.26 -6.35 -30.62
C LEU A 204 23.52 -6.17 -31.49
N ASN A 205 24.40 -5.23 -31.14
CA ASN A 205 25.65 -5.04 -31.87
C ASN A 205 26.55 -6.29 -31.85
N SER A 206 26.53 -7.08 -30.78
CA SER A 206 27.30 -8.35 -30.70
C SER A 206 26.69 -9.52 -31.48
N LEU A 207 25.41 -9.42 -31.90
CA LEU A 207 24.72 -10.46 -32.67
C LEU A 207 24.78 -10.24 -34.19
N PHE A 208 25.17 -9.04 -34.64
CA PHE A 208 25.25 -8.65 -36.05
C PHE A 208 26.68 -8.35 -36.53
N VAL A 209 27.69 -8.75 -35.76
CA VAL A 209 29.12 -8.79 -36.11
C VAL A 209 29.57 -10.25 -36.08
#